data_AF-A0A8S2ZP55-F1
#
_entry.id   AF-A0A8S2ZP55-F1
#
_cell.length_a   1.000
_cell.length_b   1.000
_cell.length_c   1.000
_cell.angle_alpha   90.00
_cell.angle_beta   90.00
_cell.angle_gamma   90.00
#
_symmetry.space_group_name_H-M   'P 1'
#
loop_
_entity.id
_entity.type
_entity.pdbx_description
1 polymer ?
#
loop_
_entity_poly.entity_id
_entity_poly.type
_entity_poly.pdbx_seq_one_letter_code
_entity_poly.pdbx_strand_id
1 'polypeptide(L)' 'MTERMNRNLKPMIAQYAQENAHSWDRHLSKLALSIRTSVNETTGDTPAYLNFGRDPKLPLDLL' A
#
# COMPACT_ATOMS: atom_id res chain seq x y z
N MET A 1 6.78 1.99 -13.25
CA MET A 1 6.13 2.39 -11.97
C MET A 1 6.76 1.73 -10.73
N THR A 2 7.14 0.45 -10.79
CA THR A 2 7.48 -0.38 -9.61
C THR A 2 8.60 0.18 -8.72
N GLU A 3 9.70 0.66 -9.30
CA GLU A 3 10.85 1.15 -8.53
C GLU A 3 10.58 2.48 -7.82
N ARG A 4 9.88 3.41 -8.49
CA ARG A 4 9.49 4.69 -7.90
C ARG A 4 8.52 4.49 -6.75
N MET A 5 7.57 3.57 -6.91
CA MET A 5 6.66 3.20 -5.84
C MET A 5 7.45 2.59 -4.67
N ASN A 6 8.29 1.59 -4.91
CA ASN A 6 9.11 0.97 -3.88
C ASN A 6 9.97 1.99 -3.09
N ARG A 7 10.40 3.09 -3.73
CA ARG A 7 11.11 4.20 -3.06
C ARG A 7 10.23 4.94 -2.04
N ASN A 8 8.94 5.11 -2.30
CA ASN A 8 7.99 5.72 -1.35
C ASN A 8 7.49 4.73 -0.30
N LEU A 9 7.42 3.43 -0.62
CA LEU A 9 6.91 2.40 0.30
C LEU A 9 7.88 2.04 1.42
N LYS A 10 9.17 1.95 1.09
CA LYS A 10 10.22 1.60 2.05
C LYS A 10 10.21 2.51 3.29
N PRO A 11 10.14 3.86 3.18
CA PRO A 11 10.09 4.72 4.36
C PRO A 11 8.79 4.58 5.15
N MET A 12 7.63 4.40 4.50
CA MET A 12 6.36 4.19 5.21
C MET A 12 6.35 2.88 6.00
N ILE A 13 6.87 1.79 5.41
CA ILE A 13 7.02 0.51 6.10
C ILE A 13 8.02 0.63 7.25
N ALA A 14 9.15 1.33 7.03
CA ALA A 14 10.17 1.53 8.06
C ALA A 14 9.63 2.32 9.27
N GLN A 15 8.86 3.39 9.03
CA GLN A 15 8.23 4.18 10.08
C GLN A 15 7.24 3.33 10.90
N TYR A 16 6.37 2.59 10.21
CA TYR A 16 5.40 1.72 10.88
C TYR A 16 6.07 0.57 11.66
N ALA A 17 7.14 -0.01 11.10
CA ALA A 17 7.89 -1.08 11.73
C ALA A 17 8.69 -0.59 12.94
N GLN A 18 9.16 0.66 12.96
CA GLN A 18 9.77 1.26 14.15
C GLN A 18 8.76 1.41 15.29
N GLU A 19 7.55 1.87 15.00
CA GLU A 19 6.48 2.04 15.99
C GLU A 19 5.96 0.71 16.54
N ASN A 20 6.02 -0.36 15.74
CA ASN A 20 5.47 -1.69 16.07
C ASN A 20 6.52 -2.80 15.95
N ALA A 21 7.73 -2.57 16.48
CA ALA A 21 8.90 -3.43 16.27
C ALA A 21 8.72 -4.91 16.62
N HIS A 22 7.79 -5.26 17.52
CA HIS A 22 7.52 -6.66 17.90
C HIS A 22 6.45 -7.37 17.06
N SER A 23 5.65 -6.65 16.28
CA SER A 23 4.51 -7.20 15.52
C SER A 23 4.43 -6.72 14.07
N TRP A 24 5.44 -5.99 13.61
CA TRP A 24 5.47 -5.36 12.29
C TRP A 24 5.16 -6.33 11.14
N ASP A 25 5.58 -7.59 11.27
CA ASP A 25 5.35 -8.69 10.34
C ASP A 25 3.85 -9.02 10.20
N ARG A 26 3.09 -8.96 11.30
CA ARG A 26 1.63 -9.19 11.31
C ARG A 26 0.85 -8.10 10.59
N HIS A 27 1.45 -6.92 10.44
CA HIS A 27 0.82 -5.78 9.78
C HIS A 27 1.25 -5.63 8.32
N LEU A 28 2.22 -6.43 7.85
CA LEU A 28 2.76 -6.33 6.51
C LEU A 28 1.70 -6.50 5.42
N SER A 29 0.77 -7.45 5.61
CA SER A 29 -0.34 -7.67 4.66
C SER A 29 -1.30 -6.47 4.61
N LYS A 30 -1.58 -5.84 5.76
CA LYS A 30 -2.45 -4.66 5.84
C LYS A 30 -1.78 -3.44 5.21
N LEU A 31 -0.50 -3.23 5.50
CA LEU A 31 0.30 -2.17 4.86
C LEU A 31 0.34 -2.35 3.36
N ALA A 32 0.67 -3.55 2.88
CA ALA A 32 0.73 -3.85 1.46
C ALA A 32 -0.64 -3.68 0.77
N LEU A 33 -1.76 -3.89 1.48
CA LEU A 33 -3.09 -3.61 0.97
C LEU A 33 -3.34 -2.10 0.85
N SER A 34 -3.15 -1.35 1.94
CA SER A 34 -3.28 0.12 1.98
C SER A 34 -2.50 0.77 0.85
N ILE A 35 -1.24 0.37 0.70
CA ILE A 35 -0.35 0.81 -0.35
C ILE A 35 -0.89 0.56 -1.76
N ARG A 36 -1.51 -0.61 -2.00
CA ARG A 36 -2.03 -0.99 -3.31
C ARG A 36 -3.30 -0.23 -3.66
N THR A 37 -4.05 0.24 -2.66
CA THR A 37 -5.33 0.93 -2.83
C THR A 37 -5.26 2.44 -2.62
N SER A 38 -4.13 2.98 -2.14
CA SER A 38 -3.92 4.42 -2.06
C SER A 38 -3.65 5.01 -3.45
N VAL A 39 -4.41 6.05 -3.80
CA VAL A 39 -4.20 6.83 -5.02
C VAL A 39 -2.83 7.50 -4.99
N ASN A 40 -2.07 7.36 -6.07
CA ASN A 40 -0.80 8.04 -6.22
C ASN A 40 -1.02 9.43 -6.85
N GLU A 41 -0.58 10.49 -6.18
CA GLU A 41 -0.79 11.88 -6.60
C GLU A 41 -0.23 12.22 -7.99
N THR A 42 0.84 11.54 -8.43
CA THR A 42 1.45 11.79 -9.74
C THR A 42 0.62 11.18 -10.86
N THR A 43 0.01 10.03 -10.63
CA THR A 43 -0.68 9.26 -11.66
C THR A 43 -2.19 9.40 -11.60
N GLY A 44 -2.74 9.88 -10.48
CA GLY A 44 -4.18 9.94 -10.24
C GLY A 44 -4.84 8.58 -9.96
N ASP A 45 -4.14 7.48 -10.23
CA ASP A 45 -4.62 6.10 -10.05
C ASP A 45 -3.95 5.37 -8.89
N THR A 46 -4.59 4.28 -8.45
CA THR A 46 -4.01 3.34 -7.50
C THR A 46 -2.99 2.42 -8.18
N PRO A 47 -2.00 1.91 -7.43
CA PRO A 47 -1.10 0.90 -7.95
C PRO A 47 -1.77 -0.42 -8.35
N ALA A 48 -2.86 -0.81 -7.68
CA ALA A 48 -3.59 -2.01 -8.06
C ALA A 48 -4.23 -1.84 -9.45
N TYR A 49 -4.87 -0.70 -9.69
CA TYR A 49 -5.46 -0.37 -10.98
C TYR A 49 -4.41 -0.34 -12.08
N LEU A 50 -3.27 0.32 -11.85
CA LEU A 50 -2.20 0.42 -12.84
C LEU A 50 -1.54 -0.94 -13.17
N ASN A 51 -1.48 -1.88 -12.23
CA ASN A 51 -0.85 -3.19 -12.45
C ASN A 51 -1.84 -4.24 -12.98
N PHE A 52 -3.12 -4.18 -12.60
CA PHE A 52 -4.08 -5.25 -12.85
C PHE A 52 -5.34 -4.80 -13.61
N GLY A 53 -5.46 -3.51 -13.93
CA GLY A 53 -6.64 -2.92 -14.56
C GLY A 53 -7.88 -2.88 -13.66
N ARG A 54 -7.72 -3.16 -12.36
CA ARG A 54 -8.81 -3.15 -11.37
C ARG A 54 -8.29 -2.95 -9.95
N ASP A 55 -9.12 -2.35 -9.11
CA ASP A 55 -8.90 -2.30 -7.68
C ASP A 55 -9.41 -3.55 -6.97
N PRO A 56 -8.75 -4.00 -5.88
CA PRO A 56 -9.27 -5.04 -5.02
C PRO A 56 -10.49 -4.53 -4.27
N LYS A 57 -11.55 -5.34 -4.20
CA LYS A 57 -12.72 -5.02 -3.37
C LYS A 57 -12.35 -5.08 -1.89
N LEU A 58 -12.41 -3.95 -1.22
CA LEU A 58 -12.22 -3.83 0.22
C LEU A 58 -13.55 -4.05 0.94
N PRO A 59 -13.53 -4.56 2.18
CA PRO A 59 -14.75 -4.62 3.01
C PRO A 59 -15.43 -3.25 3.19
N LEU A 60 -14.64 -2.16 3.14
CA LEU A 60 -15.13 -0.79 3.18
C LEU A 60 -15.94 -0.38 1.94
N ASP A 61 -15.73 -1.03 0.79
CA ASP A 61 -16.47 -0.74 -0.45
C ASP A 61 -17.89 -1.35 -0.45
N LEU A 62 -18.20 -2.18 0.57
CA LEU A 62 -19.47 -2.87 0.74
C LEU A 62 -20.36 -2.25 1.83
N LEU A 63 -19.84 -1.23 2.53
CA LEU A 63 -20.56 -0.42 3.52
C LEU A 63 -21.25 0.76 2.83
#